data_AF-A0A3F3GWI1-F1
#
_entry.id   AF-A0A3F3GWI1-F1
#
_cell.length_a   1.000
_cell.length_b   1.000
_cell.length_c   1.000
_cell.angle_alpha   90.00
_cell.angle_beta   90.00
_cell.angle_gamma   90.00
#
_symmetry.space_group_name_H-M   'P 1'
#
loop_
_entity.id
_entity.type
_entity.pdbx_description
1 polymer ?
#
loop_
_entity_poly.entity_id
_entity_poly.type
_entity_poly.pdbx_seq_one_letter_code
_entity_poly.pdbx_strand_id
1 'polypeptide(L)'
;MQKILDDYREQKQTVISQELIGDEKNRPRAAYYSLVNHSQDAAAFEQLLQRAEKLQEESQQQILLHLRASDIGRKTVAADFAQLKQHGLASFLVVGGDRQAGSDTFSSSLDLLRAVQAVGLSADFLLASTLDVNLSSKKNVEMVVDQALAKEAAGAKILITQVFLSANDFLRVRQALKEVGSNLILVAGVMANPSQQQLNWVEKQLGLAVSDQWRENPGQASQDLVATLQAQQVAGIHYFAAPKVVRQR
;
A
#
# COMPACT_ATOMS: atom_id res chain seq x y z
N MET A 1 3.95 -11.38 -15.33
CA MET A 1 3.21 -10.16 -14.90
C MET A 1 2.35 -10.39 -13.66
N GLN A 2 2.08 -11.64 -13.26
CA GLN A 2 1.04 -11.97 -12.28
C GLN A 2 1.56 -12.43 -10.90
N LYS A 3 2.89 -12.47 -10.67
CA LYS A 3 3.50 -13.21 -9.53
C LYS A 3 2.95 -12.79 -8.17
N ILE A 4 2.79 -11.49 -7.91
CA ILE A 4 2.20 -11.03 -6.64
C ILE A 4 0.73 -11.50 -6.49
N LEU A 5 -0.07 -11.49 -7.56
CA LEU A 5 -1.45 -11.99 -7.49
C LEU A 5 -1.50 -13.51 -7.37
N ASP A 6 -0.54 -14.21 -7.97
CA ASP A 6 -0.41 -15.67 -7.85
C ASP A 6 -0.09 -16.05 -6.40
N ASP A 7 0.77 -15.29 -5.71
CA ASP A 7 1.03 -15.47 -4.27
C ASP A 7 -0.26 -15.43 -3.44
N TYR A 8 -1.24 -14.59 -3.81
CA TYR A 8 -2.54 -14.55 -3.12
C TYR A 8 -3.52 -15.64 -3.55
N ARG A 9 -3.47 -16.10 -4.80
CA ARG A 9 -4.41 -17.10 -5.36
C ARG A 9 -4.03 -18.53 -5.00
N GLU A 10 -2.74 -18.81 -4.96
CA GLU A 10 -2.20 -20.17 -4.82
C GLU A 10 -2.00 -20.55 -3.35
N GLN A 11 -1.93 -19.58 -2.44
CA GLN A 11 -1.56 -19.85 -1.06
C GLN A 11 -2.76 -20.20 -0.16
N LYS A 12 -2.54 -21.25 0.65
CA LYS A 12 -3.41 -21.62 1.78
C LYS A 12 -3.11 -20.82 3.05
N GLN A 13 -2.15 -19.90 2.99
CA GLN A 13 -1.61 -19.16 4.13
C GLN A 13 -1.60 -17.66 3.83
N THR A 14 -1.55 -16.83 4.88
CA THR A 14 -1.48 -15.38 4.77
C THR A 14 -0.17 -14.93 4.12
N VAL A 15 -0.27 -14.17 3.03
CA VAL A 15 0.88 -13.62 2.31
C VAL A 15 1.53 -12.51 3.14
N ILE A 16 2.85 -12.59 3.33
CA ILE A 16 3.61 -11.56 4.04
C ILE A 16 4.39 -10.71 3.03
N SER A 17 4.20 -9.40 3.08
CA SER A 17 4.95 -8.43 2.29
C SER A 17 5.60 -7.37 3.18
N GLN A 18 6.66 -6.75 2.68
CA GLN A 18 7.46 -5.79 3.46
C GLN A 18 7.77 -4.55 2.61
N GLU A 19 7.50 -3.39 3.17
CA GLU A 19 7.94 -2.11 2.61
C GLU A 19 9.43 -1.88 2.93
N LEU A 20 10.16 -1.31 1.98
CA LEU A 20 11.59 -1.01 2.11
C LEU A 20 11.85 0.51 2.06
N ILE A 21 12.64 0.99 3.03
CA ILE A 21 13.16 2.37 3.09
C ILE A 21 14.69 2.32 3.26
N GLY A 22 15.43 2.40 2.15
CA GLY A 22 16.90 2.48 2.17
C GLY A 22 17.62 1.13 2.07
N ASP A 23 18.75 0.96 2.77
CA ASP A 23 19.68 -0.18 2.59
C ASP A 23 19.03 -1.55 2.86
N GLU A 24 19.30 -2.51 1.97
CA GLU A 24 18.56 -3.77 1.78
C GLU A 24 19.33 -4.99 2.30
N LYS A 25 20.54 -4.76 2.84
CA LYS A 25 21.51 -5.80 3.21
C LYS A 25 21.05 -6.82 4.26
N ASN A 26 19.90 -6.61 4.91
CA ASN A 26 19.30 -7.56 5.86
C ASN A 26 17.76 -7.56 5.75
N ARG A 27 17.23 -7.57 4.53
CA ARG A 27 15.77 -7.58 4.31
C ARG A 27 15.12 -8.86 4.87
N PRO A 28 14.03 -8.76 5.66
CA PRO A 28 13.28 -9.94 6.09
C PRO A 28 12.74 -10.72 4.89
N ARG A 29 12.59 -12.04 5.04
CA ARG A 29 11.95 -12.85 3.99
C ARG A 29 10.47 -12.44 3.86
N ALA A 30 10.09 -12.02 2.66
CA ALA A 30 8.73 -11.68 2.28
C ALA A 30 8.37 -12.32 0.94
N ALA A 31 7.08 -12.45 0.62
CA ALA A 31 6.60 -12.93 -0.68
C ALA A 31 6.90 -11.90 -1.79
N TYR A 32 6.77 -10.62 -1.46
CA TYR A 32 7.22 -9.50 -2.28
C TYR A 32 7.60 -8.30 -1.40
N TYR A 33 8.30 -7.35 -1.99
CA TYR A 33 8.62 -6.08 -1.34
C TYR A 33 7.89 -4.93 -2.02
N SER A 34 7.53 -3.91 -1.23
CA SER A 34 7.14 -2.61 -1.78
C SER A 34 8.25 -1.59 -1.59
N LEU A 35 8.33 -0.62 -2.50
CA LEU A 35 9.34 0.43 -2.45
C LEU A 35 8.67 1.79 -2.37
N VAL A 36 8.99 2.53 -1.30
CA VAL A 36 8.39 3.85 -1.05
C VAL A 36 8.95 4.90 -1.99
N ASN A 37 8.07 5.76 -2.49
CA ASN A 37 8.44 6.89 -3.32
C ASN A 37 8.48 8.19 -2.51
N HIS A 38 9.71 8.57 -2.14
CA HIS A 38 10.03 9.85 -1.52
C HIS A 38 10.69 10.83 -2.49
N SER A 39 10.62 10.58 -3.79
CA SER A 39 11.32 11.36 -4.80
C SER A 39 10.84 12.81 -4.79
N GLN A 40 11.76 13.76 -4.80
CA GLN A 40 11.42 15.18 -4.70
C GLN A 40 11.29 15.85 -6.07
N ASP A 41 11.79 15.20 -7.12
CA ASP A 41 11.83 15.66 -8.51
C ASP A 41 11.93 14.45 -9.47
N ALA A 42 11.98 14.73 -10.76
CA ALA A 42 12.08 13.70 -11.80
C ALA A 42 13.39 12.88 -11.74
N ALA A 43 14.51 13.50 -11.37
CA ALA A 43 15.79 12.80 -11.29
C ALA A 43 15.80 11.79 -10.12
N ALA A 44 15.27 12.19 -8.96
CA ALA A 44 15.08 11.31 -7.82
C ALA A 44 14.04 10.21 -8.11
N PHE A 45 13.06 10.47 -8.98
CA PHE A 45 12.10 9.45 -9.41
C PHE A 45 12.78 8.43 -10.33
N GLU A 46 13.55 8.88 -11.31
CA GLU A 46 14.35 8.00 -12.17
C GLU A 46 15.32 7.11 -11.37
N GLN A 47 16.01 7.67 -10.38
CA GLN A 47 16.86 6.88 -9.47
C GLN A 47 16.08 5.82 -8.68
N LEU A 48 14.82 6.11 -8.33
CA LEU A 48 13.94 5.15 -7.68
C LEU A 48 13.56 4.00 -8.62
N LEU A 49 13.31 4.29 -9.92
CA LEU A 49 13.02 3.27 -10.93
C LEU A 49 14.21 2.34 -11.12
N GLN A 50 15.41 2.89 -11.30
CA GLN A 50 16.66 2.12 -11.42
C GLN A 50 16.94 1.27 -10.18
N ARG A 51 16.60 1.80 -9.00
CA ARG A 51 16.70 1.02 -7.77
C ARG A 51 15.69 -0.14 -7.74
N ALA A 52 14.45 0.08 -8.15
CA ALA A 52 13.43 -0.95 -8.20
C ALA A 52 13.82 -2.07 -9.17
N GLU A 53 14.37 -1.74 -10.34
CA GLU A 53 14.95 -2.70 -11.30
C GLU A 53 16.01 -3.59 -10.65
N LYS A 54 17.05 -2.96 -10.10
CA LYS A 54 18.15 -3.67 -9.46
C LYS A 54 17.66 -4.59 -8.35
N LEU A 55 16.71 -4.12 -7.54
CA LEU A 55 16.12 -4.94 -6.48
C LEU A 55 15.30 -6.10 -7.06
N GLN A 56 14.55 -5.94 -8.15
CA GLN A 56 13.88 -7.05 -8.83
C GLN A 56 14.89 -8.11 -9.30
N GLU A 57 16.01 -7.68 -9.88
CA GLU A 57 17.07 -8.57 -10.34
C GLU A 57 17.75 -9.31 -9.18
N GLU A 58 18.12 -8.61 -8.10
CA GLU A 58 18.80 -9.20 -6.96
C GLU A 58 17.90 -10.12 -6.12
N SER A 59 16.61 -9.77 -6.00
CA SER A 59 15.65 -10.55 -5.20
C SER A 59 14.95 -11.66 -5.99
N GLN A 60 14.94 -11.58 -7.32
CA GLN A 60 14.11 -12.43 -8.20
C GLN A 60 12.61 -12.34 -7.86
N GLN A 61 12.19 -11.21 -7.29
CA GLN A 61 10.80 -10.92 -6.90
C GLN A 61 10.31 -9.68 -7.62
N GLN A 62 9.00 -9.63 -7.91
CA GLN A 62 8.39 -8.39 -8.39
C GLN A 62 8.37 -7.37 -7.27
N ILE A 63 8.62 -6.11 -7.61
CA ILE A 63 8.56 -5.00 -6.67
C ILE A 63 7.27 -4.23 -6.87
N LEU A 64 6.54 -4.04 -5.77
CA LEU A 64 5.38 -3.17 -5.72
C LEU A 64 5.84 -1.72 -5.50
N LEU A 65 6.07 -0.99 -6.59
CA LEU A 65 6.55 0.39 -6.51
C LEU A 65 5.43 1.33 -6.08
N HIS A 66 5.68 2.22 -5.11
CA HIS A 66 4.73 3.26 -4.78
C HIS A 66 4.71 4.31 -5.89
N LEU A 67 3.56 4.46 -6.55
CA LEU A 67 3.37 5.45 -7.61
C LEU A 67 2.46 6.55 -7.09
N ARG A 68 2.99 7.77 -6.93
CA ARG A 68 2.18 8.90 -6.48
C ARG A 68 1.38 9.44 -7.65
N ALA A 69 0.13 9.79 -7.38
CA ALA A 69 -0.79 10.41 -8.35
C ALA A 69 -0.18 11.67 -8.99
N SER A 70 0.62 12.41 -8.20
CA SER A 70 1.32 13.61 -8.65
C SER A 70 2.49 13.38 -9.60
N ASP A 71 3.01 12.16 -9.71
CA ASP A 71 4.18 11.85 -10.57
C ASP A 71 3.78 11.58 -12.02
N ILE A 72 2.48 11.41 -12.28
CA ILE A 72 1.93 11.11 -13.60
C ILE A 72 1.19 12.34 -14.12
N GLY A 73 1.50 12.73 -15.36
CA GLY A 73 0.81 13.82 -16.02
C GLY A 73 -0.53 13.39 -16.59
N ARG A 74 -1.57 14.23 -16.46
CA ARG A 74 -2.92 13.96 -16.98
C ARG A 74 -2.95 13.69 -18.48
N LYS A 75 -2.03 14.31 -19.23
CA LYS A 75 -1.91 14.18 -20.69
C LYS A 75 -0.86 13.13 -21.11
N THR A 76 -0.04 12.65 -20.18
CA THR A 76 1.12 11.78 -20.45
C THR A 76 0.96 10.40 -19.86
N VAL A 77 -0.18 10.05 -19.26
CA VAL A 77 -0.44 8.74 -18.62
C VAL A 77 0.10 7.56 -19.44
N ALA A 78 -0.21 7.49 -20.73
CA ALA A 78 0.26 6.37 -21.57
C ALA A 78 1.78 6.36 -21.78
N ALA A 79 2.40 7.54 -21.96
CA ALA A 79 3.84 7.67 -22.10
C ALA A 79 4.57 7.36 -20.79
N ASP A 80 4.06 7.86 -19.66
CA ASP A 80 4.64 7.64 -18.34
C ASP A 80 4.60 6.14 -17.99
N PHE A 81 3.48 5.45 -18.24
CA PHE A 81 3.39 4.00 -18.03
C PHE A 81 4.22 3.18 -19.04
N ALA A 82 4.41 3.68 -20.27
CA ALA A 82 5.34 3.06 -21.21
C ALA A 82 6.79 3.14 -20.70
N GLN A 83 7.20 4.26 -20.11
CA GLN A 83 8.50 4.39 -19.45
C GLN A 83 8.63 3.41 -18.28
N LEU A 84 7.63 3.33 -17.39
CA LEU A 84 7.63 2.37 -16.30
C LEU A 84 7.78 0.91 -16.79
N LYS A 85 7.15 0.57 -17.91
CA LYS A 85 7.27 -0.75 -18.55
C LYS A 85 8.66 -0.98 -19.15
N GLN A 86 9.32 0.05 -19.68
CA GLN A 86 10.71 -0.04 -20.14
C GLN A 86 11.66 -0.39 -19.00
N HIS A 87 11.34 0.04 -17.78
CA HIS A 87 12.05 -0.37 -16.57
C HIS A 87 11.69 -1.78 -16.06
N GLY A 88 10.91 -2.56 -16.83
CA GLY A 88 10.45 -3.88 -16.40
C GLY A 88 9.56 -3.86 -15.16
N LEU A 89 9.01 -2.70 -14.79
CA LEU A 89 8.13 -2.53 -13.63
C LEU A 89 6.69 -2.76 -14.06
N ALA A 90 6.00 -3.66 -13.36
CA ALA A 90 4.64 -4.08 -13.71
C ALA A 90 3.67 -4.05 -12.53
N SER A 91 4.07 -3.53 -11.37
CA SER A 91 3.31 -3.60 -10.12
C SER A 91 3.41 -2.30 -9.35
N PHE A 92 2.27 -1.63 -9.16
CA PHE A 92 2.23 -0.29 -8.56
C PHE A 92 1.25 -0.21 -7.41
N LEU A 93 1.68 0.35 -6.28
CA LEU A 93 0.80 0.86 -5.25
C LEU A 93 0.50 2.34 -5.54
N VAL A 94 -0.69 2.62 -6.07
CA VAL A 94 -1.11 3.97 -6.42
C VAL A 94 -1.56 4.72 -5.16
N VAL A 95 -0.84 5.78 -4.83
CA VAL A 95 -1.06 6.64 -3.65
C VAL A 95 -1.33 8.09 -4.07
N GLY A 96 -2.06 8.87 -3.28
CA GLY A 96 -2.27 10.29 -3.58
C GLY A 96 -0.97 11.11 -3.51
N GLY A 97 -0.13 10.83 -2.50
CA GLY A 97 1.03 11.65 -2.14
C GLY A 97 0.64 12.84 -1.25
N ASP A 98 1.61 13.39 -0.53
CA ASP A 98 1.39 14.49 0.43
C ASP A 98 1.57 15.88 -0.19
N ARG A 99 2.06 15.95 -1.43
CA ARG A 99 2.31 17.22 -2.13
C ARG A 99 1.04 17.70 -2.82
N GLN A 100 0.83 19.02 -2.85
CA GLN A 100 -0.20 19.61 -3.68
C GLN A 100 0.06 19.22 -5.14
N ALA A 101 -0.96 18.61 -5.78
CA ALA A 101 -0.91 18.32 -7.19
C ALA A 101 -0.74 19.62 -7.98
N GLY A 102 0.12 19.59 -8.99
CA GLY A 102 0.15 20.65 -10.00
C GLY A 102 -1.14 20.63 -10.81
N SER A 103 -1.41 21.70 -11.55
CA SER A 103 -2.61 21.79 -12.41
C SER A 103 -2.73 20.63 -13.42
N ASP A 104 -1.59 20.07 -13.84
CA ASP A 104 -1.51 19.01 -14.85
C ASP A 104 -1.33 17.60 -14.26
N THR A 105 -1.40 17.41 -12.94
CA THR A 105 -1.23 16.09 -12.30
C THR A 105 -2.45 15.67 -11.48
N PHE A 106 -2.47 14.42 -11.01
CA PHE A 106 -3.58 13.88 -10.24
C PHE A 106 -3.42 14.16 -8.74
N SER A 107 -4.53 14.47 -8.07
CA SER A 107 -4.56 14.74 -6.62
C SER A 107 -5.03 13.55 -5.78
N SER A 108 -5.51 12.49 -6.41
CA SER A 108 -5.99 11.30 -5.73
C SER A 108 -5.56 10.03 -6.46
N SER A 109 -5.37 8.94 -5.71
CA SER A 109 -5.08 7.64 -6.30
C SER A 109 -6.23 7.12 -7.16
N LEU A 110 -7.48 7.45 -6.81
CA LEU A 110 -8.65 7.06 -7.59
C LEU A 110 -8.66 7.72 -8.96
N ASP A 111 -8.30 9.01 -9.06
CA ASP A 111 -8.29 9.71 -10.34
C ASP A 111 -7.19 9.18 -11.27
N LEU A 112 -6.01 8.86 -10.73
CA LEU A 112 -4.96 8.22 -11.52
C LEU A 112 -5.40 6.82 -11.98
N LEU A 113 -5.99 5.99 -11.10
CA LEU A 113 -6.49 4.67 -11.50
C LEU A 113 -7.53 4.77 -12.63
N ARG A 114 -8.49 5.70 -12.53
CA ARG A 114 -9.49 5.95 -13.58
C ARG A 114 -8.84 6.38 -14.89
N ALA A 115 -7.81 7.23 -14.83
CA ALA A 115 -7.10 7.66 -16.04
C ALA A 115 -6.36 6.50 -16.70
N VAL A 116 -5.69 5.63 -15.93
CA VAL A 116 -5.02 4.42 -16.42
C VAL A 116 -6.02 3.45 -17.06
N GLN A 117 -7.19 3.27 -16.44
CA GLN A 117 -8.27 2.48 -17.02
C GLN A 117 -8.79 3.09 -18.33
N ALA A 118 -9.00 4.41 -18.38
CA ALA A 118 -9.53 5.10 -19.55
C ALA A 118 -8.63 4.98 -20.79
N VAL A 119 -7.31 4.89 -20.58
CA VAL A 119 -6.34 4.64 -21.67
C VAL A 119 -6.08 3.15 -21.93
N GLY A 120 -6.83 2.25 -21.29
CA GLY A 120 -6.79 0.80 -21.54
C GLY A 120 -5.58 0.08 -20.94
N LEU A 121 -4.86 0.69 -20.00
CA LEU A 121 -3.63 0.12 -19.45
C LEU A 121 -3.85 -0.72 -18.18
N SER A 122 -5.06 -0.77 -17.63
CA SER A 122 -5.33 -1.49 -16.37
C SER A 122 -5.12 -3.01 -16.45
N ALA A 123 -5.12 -3.60 -17.64
CA ALA A 123 -4.82 -5.02 -17.84
C ALA A 123 -3.31 -5.31 -17.94
N ASP A 124 -2.50 -4.30 -18.26
CA ASP A 124 -1.06 -4.41 -18.46
C ASP A 124 -0.26 -4.34 -17.16
N PHE A 125 -0.91 -3.93 -16.06
CA PHE A 125 -0.24 -3.67 -14.80
C PHE A 125 -1.03 -4.26 -13.62
N LEU A 126 -0.30 -4.72 -12.61
CA LEU A 126 -0.86 -4.94 -11.30
C LEU A 126 -1.02 -3.58 -10.60
N LEU A 127 -2.26 -3.11 -10.51
CA LEU A 127 -2.61 -1.89 -9.80
C LEU A 127 -3.13 -2.21 -8.41
N ALA A 128 -2.47 -1.66 -7.40
CA ALA A 128 -2.91 -1.65 -6.00
C ALA A 128 -3.21 -0.21 -5.56
N SER A 129 -3.95 -0.05 -4.46
CA SER A 129 -4.12 1.26 -3.83
C SER A 129 -4.27 1.14 -2.32
N THR A 130 -4.27 2.27 -1.63
CA THR A 130 -4.46 2.32 -0.18
C THR A 130 -5.94 2.34 0.22
N LEU A 131 -6.29 1.88 1.42
CA LEU A 131 -7.64 2.04 1.97
C LEU A 131 -7.58 2.40 3.45
N ASP A 132 -8.33 3.39 3.91
CA ASP A 132 -8.38 3.72 5.34
C ASP A 132 -9.53 2.99 6.03
N VAL A 133 -9.24 1.82 6.60
CA VAL A 133 -10.23 1.02 7.34
C VAL A 133 -10.65 1.65 8.66
N ASN A 134 -9.87 2.59 9.20
CA ASN A 134 -10.21 3.29 10.44
C ASN A 134 -11.43 4.21 10.28
N LEU A 135 -11.80 4.55 9.04
CA LEU A 135 -13.03 5.29 8.77
C LEU A 135 -14.28 4.44 9.05
N SER A 136 -14.17 3.11 9.12
CA SER A 136 -15.31 2.23 9.43
C SER A 136 -15.85 2.46 10.84
N SER A 137 -14.98 2.76 11.81
CA SER A 137 -15.36 3.05 13.19
C SER A 137 -15.68 4.54 13.42
N LYS A 138 -15.05 5.44 12.66
CA LYS A 138 -15.24 6.91 12.79
C LYS A 138 -16.40 7.48 11.99
N LYS A 139 -16.77 6.81 10.90
CA LYS A 139 -17.82 7.23 9.97
C LYS A 139 -18.80 6.07 9.83
N ASN A 140 -18.66 5.30 8.76
CA ASN A 140 -19.50 4.15 8.49
C ASN A 140 -18.77 3.17 7.57
N VAL A 141 -19.06 1.87 7.68
CA VAL A 141 -18.40 0.82 6.89
C VAL A 141 -18.76 0.92 5.41
N GLU A 142 -20.00 1.27 5.07
CA GLU A 142 -20.50 1.39 3.69
C GLU A 142 -19.70 2.45 2.93
N MET A 143 -19.34 3.58 3.56
CA MET A 143 -18.49 4.59 2.93
C MET A 143 -17.11 4.03 2.53
N VAL A 144 -16.52 3.21 3.39
CA VAL A 144 -15.21 2.58 3.12
C VAL A 144 -15.33 1.54 2.00
N VAL A 145 -16.44 0.79 2.00
CA VAL A 145 -16.77 -0.17 0.93
C VAL A 145 -16.97 0.55 -0.41
N ASP A 146 -17.71 1.66 -0.45
CA ASP A 146 -17.91 2.45 -1.68
C ASP A 146 -16.57 2.97 -2.24
N GLN A 147 -15.67 3.42 -1.37
CA GLN A 147 -14.32 3.82 -1.78
C GLN A 147 -13.52 2.66 -2.34
N ALA A 148 -13.61 1.48 -1.73
CA ALA A 148 -12.95 0.27 -2.21
C ALA A 148 -13.51 -0.17 -3.57
N LEU A 149 -14.84 -0.24 -3.73
CA LEU A 149 -15.50 -0.59 -4.98
C LEU A 149 -15.21 0.42 -6.10
N ALA A 150 -15.11 1.71 -5.79
CA ALA A 150 -14.69 2.72 -6.77
C ALA A 150 -13.26 2.45 -7.29
N LYS A 151 -12.36 1.98 -6.44
CA LYS A 151 -10.98 1.61 -6.82
C LYS A 151 -10.94 0.29 -7.58
N GLU A 152 -11.75 -0.69 -7.20
CA GLU A 152 -11.92 -1.95 -7.95
C GLU A 152 -12.42 -1.67 -9.36
N ALA A 153 -13.48 -0.86 -9.48
CA ALA A 153 -14.04 -0.45 -10.76
C ALA A 153 -13.01 0.30 -11.62
N ALA A 154 -12.09 1.04 -10.99
CA ALA A 154 -10.97 1.71 -11.65
C ALA A 154 -9.78 0.78 -11.98
N GLY A 155 -9.91 -0.53 -11.74
CA GLY A 155 -8.93 -1.55 -12.12
C GLY A 155 -7.99 -2.02 -11.01
N ALA A 156 -8.08 -1.48 -9.79
CA ALA A 156 -7.27 -1.97 -8.68
C ALA A 156 -7.62 -3.43 -8.34
N LYS A 157 -6.59 -4.23 -8.04
CA LYS A 157 -6.72 -5.66 -7.68
C LYS A 157 -6.43 -5.92 -6.20
N ILE A 158 -5.62 -5.06 -5.59
CA ILE A 158 -5.19 -5.17 -4.20
C ILE A 158 -5.47 -3.83 -3.51
N LEU A 159 -6.02 -3.88 -2.30
CA LEU A 159 -6.07 -2.74 -1.38
C LEU A 159 -5.20 -3.03 -0.17
N ILE A 160 -4.17 -2.22 0.05
CA ILE A 160 -3.35 -2.26 1.26
C ILE A 160 -3.90 -1.21 2.23
N THR A 161 -4.25 -1.60 3.45
CA THR A 161 -4.82 -0.63 4.37
C THR A 161 -3.77 0.41 4.82
N GLN A 162 -4.22 1.60 5.18
CA GLN A 162 -3.44 2.45 6.08
C GLN A 162 -3.19 1.71 7.40
N VAL A 163 -2.21 2.18 8.17
CA VAL A 163 -1.93 1.67 9.52
C VAL A 163 -3.22 1.74 10.35
N PHE A 164 -3.51 0.64 11.06
CA PHE A 164 -4.63 0.53 11.99
C PHE A 164 -4.19 -0.24 13.23
N LEU A 165 -4.89 -0.03 14.35
CA LEU A 165 -4.56 -0.64 15.65
C LEU A 165 -5.68 -1.58 16.16
N SER A 166 -6.80 -1.67 15.45
CA SER A 166 -7.99 -2.47 15.79
C SER A 166 -8.27 -3.52 14.72
N ALA A 167 -8.12 -4.81 15.06
CA ALA A 167 -8.49 -5.91 14.15
C ALA A 167 -9.95 -5.81 13.69
N ASN A 168 -10.85 -5.32 14.55
CA ASN A 168 -12.27 -5.19 14.24
C ASN A 168 -12.54 -4.25 13.06
N ASP A 169 -11.80 -3.15 12.95
CA ASP A 169 -11.99 -2.16 11.87
C ASP A 169 -11.66 -2.80 10.51
N PHE A 170 -10.57 -3.56 10.46
CA PHE A 170 -10.19 -4.34 9.29
C PHE A 170 -11.22 -5.44 8.96
N LEU A 171 -11.60 -6.24 9.95
CA LEU A 171 -12.46 -7.41 9.76
C LEU A 171 -13.89 -7.01 9.33
N ARG A 172 -14.42 -5.88 9.84
CA ARG A 172 -15.70 -5.33 9.40
C ARG A 172 -15.69 -4.96 7.92
N VAL A 173 -14.67 -4.22 7.48
CA VAL A 173 -14.53 -3.84 6.05
C VAL A 173 -14.35 -5.07 5.18
N ARG A 174 -13.53 -6.04 5.60
CA ARG A 174 -13.35 -7.31 4.89
C ARG A 174 -14.68 -8.06 4.72
N GLN A 175 -15.46 -8.17 5.79
CA GLN A 175 -16.74 -8.88 5.76
C GLN A 175 -17.73 -8.18 4.84
N ALA A 176 -17.83 -6.84 4.92
CA ALA A 176 -18.71 -6.07 4.05
C ALA A 176 -18.31 -6.17 2.56
N LEU A 177 -17.01 -6.15 2.24
CA LEU A 177 -16.53 -6.39 0.88
C LEU A 177 -16.88 -7.78 0.34
N LYS A 178 -16.85 -8.81 1.20
CA LYS A 178 -17.26 -10.16 0.86
C LYS A 178 -18.77 -10.25 0.58
N GLU A 179 -19.58 -9.57 1.37
CA GLU A 179 -21.05 -9.57 1.24
C GLU A 179 -21.52 -8.93 -0.08
N VAL A 180 -20.81 -7.91 -0.57
CA VAL A 180 -21.09 -7.28 -1.87
C VAL A 180 -20.43 -8.01 -3.05
N GLY A 181 -19.72 -9.12 -2.80
CA GLY A 181 -19.10 -9.94 -3.84
C GLY A 181 -17.89 -9.29 -4.52
N SER A 182 -17.17 -8.40 -3.83
CA SER A 182 -15.93 -7.80 -4.35
C SER A 182 -14.85 -8.86 -4.57
N ASN A 183 -14.06 -8.71 -5.63
CA ASN A 183 -12.91 -9.56 -5.94
C ASN A 183 -11.58 -8.95 -5.46
N LEU A 184 -11.64 -7.82 -4.73
CA LEU A 184 -10.46 -7.17 -4.20
C LEU A 184 -9.75 -8.04 -3.15
N ILE A 185 -8.42 -8.06 -3.25
CA ILE A 185 -7.58 -8.61 -2.19
C ILE A 185 -7.32 -7.50 -1.18
N LEU A 186 -7.89 -7.63 0.02
CA LEU A 186 -7.65 -6.70 1.12
C LEU A 186 -6.46 -7.19 1.98
N VAL A 187 -5.44 -6.35 2.10
CA VAL A 187 -4.16 -6.63 2.77
C VAL A 187 -4.01 -5.70 3.97
N ALA A 188 -3.72 -6.25 5.14
CA ALA A 188 -3.59 -5.49 6.38
C ALA A 188 -2.24 -4.78 6.46
N GLY A 189 -2.24 -3.45 6.47
CA GLY A 189 -1.05 -2.62 6.70
C GLY A 189 -0.73 -2.48 8.19
N VAL A 190 0.44 -2.98 8.62
CA VAL A 190 0.84 -3.11 10.03
C VAL A 190 2.23 -2.50 10.28
N MET A 191 2.44 -1.90 11.45
CA MET A 191 3.77 -1.54 11.96
C MET A 191 4.26 -2.64 12.90
N ALA A 192 5.39 -3.29 12.62
CA ALA A 192 5.86 -4.47 13.36
C ALA A 192 6.25 -4.17 14.82
N ASN A 193 6.96 -3.06 15.07
CA ASN A 193 7.37 -2.64 16.40
C ASN A 193 7.53 -1.12 16.43
N PRO A 194 6.42 -0.35 16.45
CA PRO A 194 6.49 1.09 16.35
C PRO A 194 7.12 1.73 17.60
N SER A 195 8.01 2.69 17.38
CA SER A 195 8.48 3.60 18.42
C SER A 195 7.35 4.51 18.92
N GLN A 196 7.54 5.10 20.11
CA GLN A 196 6.60 6.09 20.66
C GLN A 196 6.35 7.27 19.71
N GLN A 197 7.36 7.69 18.95
CA GLN A 197 7.20 8.75 17.98
C GLN A 197 6.28 8.36 16.82
N GLN A 198 6.39 7.12 16.35
CA GLN A 198 5.49 6.58 15.32
C GLN A 198 4.06 6.45 15.85
N LEU A 199 3.89 6.00 17.09
CA LEU A 199 2.57 5.95 17.73
C LEU A 199 1.95 7.35 17.88
N ASN A 200 2.74 8.34 18.30
CA ASN A 200 2.29 9.73 18.36
C ASN A 200 1.95 10.29 16.97
N TRP A 201 2.68 9.89 15.93
CA TRP A 201 2.35 10.24 14.55
C TRP A 201 1.03 9.59 14.11
N VAL A 202 0.80 8.31 14.44
CA VAL A 202 -0.47 7.61 14.17
C VAL A 202 -1.64 8.32 14.85
N GLU A 203 -1.49 8.69 16.11
CA GLU A 203 -2.51 9.42 16.85
C GLU A 203 -2.82 10.79 16.22
N LYS A 204 -1.78 11.55 15.84
CA LYS A 204 -1.94 12.89 15.29
C LYS A 204 -2.42 12.92 13.84
N GLN A 205 -1.82 12.11 12.97
CA GLN A 205 -2.06 12.14 11.53
C GLN A 205 -3.23 11.26 11.12
N LEU A 206 -3.34 10.08 11.73
CA LEU A 206 -4.43 9.14 11.44
C LEU A 206 -5.58 9.31 12.42
N GLY A 207 -5.45 10.11 13.48
CA GLY A 207 -6.53 10.35 14.46
C GLY A 207 -6.95 9.07 15.19
N LEU A 208 -6.03 8.14 15.44
CA LEU A 208 -6.33 6.86 16.09
C LEU A 208 -6.03 6.94 17.59
N ALA A 209 -6.92 6.38 18.40
CA ALA A 209 -6.63 6.18 19.82
C ALA A 209 -5.55 5.10 19.96
N VAL A 210 -4.45 5.43 20.62
CA VAL A 210 -3.37 4.48 20.94
C VAL A 210 -3.56 4.02 22.38
N SER A 211 -3.89 2.74 22.56
CA SER A 211 -4.10 2.16 23.90
C SER A 211 -2.80 2.06 24.69
N ASP A 212 -2.93 1.91 26.01
CA ASP A 212 -1.79 1.71 26.92
C ASP A 212 -0.96 0.49 26.52
N GLN A 213 -1.60 -0.60 26.08
CA GLN A 213 -0.90 -1.79 25.58
C GLN A 213 0.07 -1.45 24.42
N TRP A 214 -0.38 -0.63 23.46
CA TRP A 214 0.48 -0.18 22.35
C TRP A 214 1.60 0.74 22.83
N ARG A 215 1.36 1.57 23.86
CA ARG A 215 2.39 2.47 24.42
C ARG A 215 3.40 1.71 25.27
N GLU A 216 2.99 0.74 26.05
CA GLU A 216 3.87 0.01 26.96
C GLU A 216 4.67 -1.07 26.21
N ASN A 217 4.01 -1.83 25.33
CA ASN A 217 4.59 -3.00 24.67
C ASN A 217 4.22 -3.05 23.16
N PRO A 218 4.68 -2.08 22.34
CA PRO A 218 4.27 -1.94 20.94
C PRO A 218 4.56 -3.17 20.08
N GLY A 219 5.69 -3.85 20.30
CA GLY A 219 6.02 -5.08 19.58
C GLY A 219 5.05 -6.23 19.88
N GLN A 220 4.68 -6.41 21.15
CA GLN A 220 3.71 -7.44 21.54
C GLN A 220 2.32 -7.10 21.02
N ALA A 221 1.87 -5.85 21.13
CA ALA A 221 0.59 -5.41 20.60
C ALA A 221 0.46 -5.65 19.08
N SER A 222 1.55 -5.41 18.33
CA SER A 222 1.61 -5.72 16.91
C SER A 222 1.55 -7.22 16.62
N GLN A 223 2.27 -8.04 17.40
CA GLN A 223 2.21 -9.50 17.28
C GLN A 223 0.81 -10.04 17.58
N ASP A 224 0.14 -9.53 18.60
CA ASP A 224 -1.23 -9.93 18.97
C ASP A 224 -2.23 -9.55 17.87
N LEU A 225 -2.08 -8.36 17.27
CA LEU A 225 -2.86 -7.94 16.12
C LEU A 225 -2.67 -8.89 14.94
N VAL A 226 -1.42 -9.19 14.58
CA VAL A 226 -1.09 -10.09 13.46
C VAL A 226 -1.60 -11.51 13.72
N ALA A 227 -1.43 -12.04 14.94
CA ALA A 227 -1.93 -13.35 15.33
C ALA A 227 -3.46 -13.43 15.17
N THR A 228 -4.18 -12.38 15.58
CA THR A 228 -5.64 -12.27 15.39
C THR A 228 -6.00 -12.30 13.91
N LEU A 229 -5.31 -11.52 13.08
CA LEU A 229 -5.56 -11.46 11.63
C LEU A 229 -5.26 -12.81 10.94
N GLN A 230 -4.16 -13.47 11.32
CA GLN A 230 -3.80 -14.79 10.79
C GLN A 230 -4.80 -15.88 11.21
N ALA A 231 -5.27 -15.87 12.46
CA ALA A 231 -6.33 -16.77 12.93
C ALA A 231 -7.64 -16.57 12.13
N GLN A 232 -7.88 -15.36 11.65
CA GLN A 232 -9.00 -15.01 10.79
C GLN A 232 -8.71 -15.26 9.29
N GLN A 233 -7.56 -15.84 8.94
CA GLN A 233 -7.16 -16.17 7.57
C GLN A 233 -7.25 -14.97 6.62
N VAL A 234 -6.73 -13.80 7.03
CA VAL A 234 -6.61 -12.66 6.11
C VAL A 234 -5.71 -13.00 4.93
N ALA A 235 -5.97 -12.37 3.78
CA ALA A 235 -5.23 -12.65 2.54
C ALA A 235 -3.75 -12.28 2.67
N GLY A 236 -3.43 -11.14 3.30
CA GLY A 236 -2.05 -10.74 3.53
C GLY A 236 -1.84 -9.75 4.67
N ILE A 237 -0.60 -9.71 5.13
CA ILE A 237 -0.04 -8.67 6.01
C ILE A 237 1.03 -7.91 5.22
N HIS A 238 0.94 -6.60 5.23
CA HIS A 238 1.95 -5.70 4.69
C HIS A 238 2.61 -4.94 5.84
N TYR A 239 3.88 -5.19 6.08
CA TYR A 239 4.63 -4.47 7.10
C TYR A 239 5.18 -3.18 6.51
N PHE A 240 4.75 -2.05 7.07
CA PHE A 240 5.37 -0.76 6.78
C PHE A 240 6.78 -0.72 7.36
N ALA A 241 7.71 -0.13 6.61
CA ALA A 241 9.03 0.12 7.14
C ALA A 241 8.91 1.16 8.26
N ALA A 242 9.72 1.03 9.30
CA ALA A 242 9.81 2.07 10.31
C ALA A 242 10.25 3.38 9.62
N PRO A 243 9.42 4.45 9.59
CA PRO A 243 9.87 5.72 9.03
C PRO A 243 11.17 6.16 9.71
N LYS A 244 12.15 6.56 8.91
CA LYS A 244 13.31 7.29 9.44
C LYS A 244 12.78 8.59 10.00
N VAL A 245 12.81 8.70 11.34
CA VAL A 245 12.56 9.98 11.99
C VAL A 245 13.64 10.95 11.52
N VAL A 246 13.27 11.89 10.66
CA VAL A 246 14.09 13.07 10.42
C VAL A 246 14.01 13.89 11.69
N ARG A 247 15.09 13.93 12.47
CA ARG A 247 15.24 14.90 13.55
C ARG A 247 15.18 16.28 12.89
N GLN A 248 14.07 17.01 13.06
CA GLN A 248 14.08 18.44 12.81
C GLN A 248 15.11 19.02 13.78
N ARG A 249 16.19 19.55 13.24
CA ARG A 249 17.19 20.34 13.98
C ARG A 249 16.70 21.76 14.09
#